data_AF-A0A7V2KUM5-F1
#
_entry.id   AF-A0A7V2KUM5-F1
#
_cell.length_a   1.000
_cell.length_b   1.000
_cell.length_c   1.000
_cell.angle_alpha   90.00
_cell.angle_beta   90.00
_cell.angle_gamma   90.00
#
_symmetry.space_group_name_H-M   'P 1'
#
loop_
_entity.id
_entity.type
_entity.pdbx_description
1 polymer ?
#
loop_
_entity_poly.entity_id
_entity_poly.type
_entity_poly.pdbx_seq_one_letter_code
_entity_poly.pdbx_strand_id
1 'polypeptide(L)'
;MSDDIVIKEGYMYGGWRAPVNIWQGAPGSIHTDDVAQKIGMRGGTIPGTIHLNLFPPLLIKLFGQRWFEKGSLSIYYTYATLDREEVRAVIELPPEGADNVQLRACVEMRDGQTVAKGTVGIGEPEEASYIRKIPLENSPPEEIRILAKTKAGTELPPQENVVFTQEQLNRALETITDPIDWYKGSSPWGPSILNPSSMYGALMFNLTGDRDGPSVGFFGATELRNVNGPIMAGVTYRKTGRIACVGVSPKTEFIWMDSELYEKDSGKPVAEMRHMNRLMKASSPLYQEA
;
A
#
# COMPACT_ATOMS: atom_id res chain seq x y z
N MET A 1 10.69 9.47 18.07
CA MET A 1 9.60 8.47 18.11
C MET A 1 8.38 9.15 18.69
N SER A 2 7.16 8.78 18.28
CA SER A 2 5.99 9.51 18.74
C SER A 2 5.68 9.21 20.22
N ASP A 3 5.61 10.26 21.03
CA ASP A 3 5.42 10.18 22.48
C ASP A 3 3.96 9.83 22.88
N ASP A 4 3.07 9.63 21.90
CA ASP A 4 1.64 9.40 22.09
C ASP A 4 1.17 7.96 21.78
N ILE A 5 2.10 7.00 21.74
CA ILE A 5 1.76 5.58 21.63
C ILE A 5 1.17 5.07 22.95
N VAL A 6 -0.02 4.47 22.88
CA VAL A 6 -0.72 3.91 24.05
C VAL A 6 -0.82 2.40 23.93
N ILE A 7 -0.54 1.66 25.01
CA ILE A 7 -0.74 0.21 25.09
C ILE A 7 -1.89 -0.06 26.04
N LYS A 8 -2.91 -0.80 25.59
CA LYS A 8 -4.02 -1.25 26.42
C LYS A 8 -4.70 -2.49 25.83
N GLU A 9 -5.23 -3.35 26.68
CA GLU A 9 -6.09 -4.48 26.29
C GLU A 9 -5.47 -5.43 25.24
N GLY A 10 -4.14 -5.60 25.27
CA GLY A 10 -3.44 -6.45 24.30
C GLY A 10 -3.14 -5.79 22.95
N TYR A 11 -3.36 -4.48 22.81
CA TYR A 11 -3.11 -3.73 21.58
C TYR A 11 -2.20 -2.51 21.84
N MET A 12 -1.42 -2.16 20.82
CA MET A 12 -0.66 -0.92 20.69
C MET A 12 -1.37 0.02 19.73
N TYR A 13 -1.65 1.23 20.21
CA TYR A 13 -2.32 2.29 19.47
C TYR A 13 -1.32 3.39 19.13
N GLY A 14 -1.26 3.74 17.85
CA GLY A 14 -0.58 4.95 17.40
C GLY A 14 -1.34 6.21 17.81
N GLY A 15 -0.67 7.34 17.65
CA GLY A 15 -1.30 8.64 17.80
C GLY A 15 -2.36 8.94 16.74
N TRP A 16 -3.25 9.87 17.06
CA TRP A 16 -4.20 10.40 16.08
C TRP A 16 -3.49 11.29 15.09
N ARG A 17 -3.65 11.02 13.80
CA ARG A 17 -3.05 11.77 12.70
C ARG A 17 -4.11 12.17 11.70
N ALA A 18 -3.88 13.30 11.04
CA ALA A 18 -4.76 13.86 10.02
C ALA A 18 -4.01 13.86 8.67
N PRO A 19 -4.04 12.75 7.91
CA PRO A 19 -3.34 12.66 6.63
C PRO A 19 -3.85 13.69 5.61
N VAL A 20 -2.95 14.17 4.75
CA VAL A 20 -3.27 15.22 3.77
C VAL A 20 -3.59 14.61 2.40
N ASN A 21 -4.59 15.16 1.73
CA ASN A 21 -4.89 14.86 0.33
C ASN A 21 -3.95 15.62 -0.62
N ILE A 22 -2.80 15.02 -0.93
CA ILE A 22 -1.77 15.62 -1.78
C ILE A 22 -2.11 15.60 -3.29
N TRP A 23 -3.22 14.94 -3.66
CA TRP A 23 -3.63 14.73 -5.05
C TRP A 23 -4.91 15.50 -5.42
N GLN A 24 -5.37 16.38 -4.55
CA GLN A 24 -6.50 17.29 -4.82
C GLN A 24 -6.19 18.13 -6.07
N GLY A 25 -7.14 18.18 -7.00
CA GLY A 25 -7.00 18.94 -8.25
C GLY A 25 -6.29 18.17 -9.38
N ALA A 26 -5.83 16.94 -9.13
CA ALA A 26 -5.28 16.11 -10.20
C ALA A 26 -6.37 15.77 -11.24
N PRO A 27 -6.12 16.00 -12.55
CA PRO A 27 -7.11 15.76 -13.60
C PRO A 27 -7.61 14.31 -13.63
N GLY A 28 -8.94 14.11 -13.59
CA GLY A 28 -9.57 12.79 -13.66
C GLY A 28 -9.35 11.89 -12.45
N SER A 29 -8.78 12.41 -11.37
CA SER A 29 -8.42 11.66 -10.18
C SER A 29 -9.57 11.52 -9.18
N ILE A 30 -9.71 10.35 -8.54
CA ILE A 30 -10.64 10.16 -7.41
C ILE A 30 -10.29 11.03 -6.20
N HIS A 31 -9.08 11.59 -6.20
CA HIS A 31 -8.61 12.49 -5.16
C HIS A 31 -9.18 13.90 -5.30
N THR A 32 -9.90 14.22 -6.38
CA THR A 32 -10.57 15.52 -6.60
C THR A 32 -12.05 15.44 -6.27
N ASP A 33 -12.57 16.38 -5.47
CA ASP A 33 -13.96 16.38 -4.98
C ASP A 33 -15.00 16.19 -6.10
N ASP A 34 -14.94 17.00 -7.15
CA ASP A 34 -15.90 16.94 -8.27
C ASP A 34 -15.91 15.58 -8.99
N VAL A 35 -14.75 14.91 -9.08
CA VAL A 35 -14.65 13.59 -9.71
C VAL A 35 -15.21 12.53 -8.78
N ALA A 36 -14.85 12.59 -7.50
CA ALA A 36 -15.27 11.63 -6.48
C ALA A 36 -16.79 11.67 -6.26
N GLN A 37 -17.38 12.86 -6.17
CA GLN A 37 -18.81 13.03 -5.95
C GLN A 37 -19.65 12.50 -7.12
N LYS A 38 -19.18 12.65 -8.37
CA LYS A 38 -19.85 12.11 -9.57
C LYS A 38 -20.00 10.59 -9.55
N ILE A 39 -19.15 9.89 -8.81
CA ILE A 39 -19.18 8.43 -8.69
C ILE A 39 -19.71 7.96 -7.32
N GLY A 40 -20.35 8.86 -6.57
CA GLY A 40 -21.04 8.55 -5.31
C GLY A 40 -20.15 8.53 -4.06
N MET A 41 -18.94 9.11 -4.12
CA MET A 41 -18.10 9.30 -2.93
C MET A 41 -18.46 10.61 -2.20
N ARG A 42 -18.08 10.71 -0.92
CA ARG A 42 -18.31 11.91 -0.08
C ARG A 42 -17.51 13.14 -0.55
N GLY A 43 -16.33 12.91 -1.11
CA GLY A 43 -15.38 13.93 -1.55
C GLY A 43 -14.10 13.26 -2.05
N GLY A 44 -13.11 14.08 -2.39
CA GLY A 44 -11.79 13.66 -2.85
C GLY A 44 -11.11 12.78 -1.80
N THR A 45 -11.03 11.49 -2.10
CA THR A 45 -10.48 10.51 -1.15
C THR A 45 -8.98 10.62 -1.11
N ILE A 46 -8.31 10.31 0.00
CA ILE A 46 -6.84 10.18 -0.01
C ILE A 46 -6.42 8.78 -0.50
N PRO A 47 -5.21 8.62 -1.10
CA PRO A 47 -4.69 7.30 -1.42
C PRO A 47 -4.56 6.42 -0.16
N GLY A 48 -5.08 5.18 -0.22
CA GLY A 48 -4.98 4.24 0.90
C GLY A 48 -3.55 3.95 1.34
N THR A 49 -2.57 4.09 0.43
CA THR A 49 -1.14 3.89 0.73
C THR A 49 -0.56 4.93 1.68
N ILE A 50 -1.19 6.10 1.85
CA ILE A 50 -0.78 7.09 2.85
C ILE A 50 -0.93 6.51 4.26
N HIS A 51 -1.97 5.72 4.50
CA HIS A 51 -2.22 5.08 5.79
C HIS A 51 -1.13 4.06 6.18
N LEU A 52 -0.39 3.52 5.22
CA LEU A 52 0.72 2.60 5.50
C LEU A 52 1.82 3.28 6.32
N ASN A 53 1.97 4.60 6.19
CA ASN A 53 2.97 5.38 6.93
C ASN A 53 2.63 5.56 8.43
N LEU A 54 1.45 5.13 8.89
CA LEU A 54 1.07 5.17 10.30
C LEU A 54 1.71 4.05 11.13
N PHE A 55 2.13 2.95 10.48
CA PHE A 55 2.61 1.74 11.14
C PHE A 55 4.09 1.76 11.58
N PRO A 56 5.06 2.35 10.84
CA PRO A 56 6.48 2.24 11.17
C PRO A 56 6.86 2.62 12.61
N PRO A 57 6.33 3.69 13.24
CA PRO A 57 6.67 4.01 14.63
C PRO A 57 6.30 2.87 15.61
N LEU A 58 5.14 2.24 15.40
CA LEU A 58 4.66 1.13 16.23
C LEU A 58 5.52 -0.12 15.99
N LEU A 59 5.84 -0.39 14.72
CA LEU A 59 6.63 -1.55 14.32
C LEU A 59 8.08 -1.47 14.77
N ILE A 60 8.69 -0.27 14.79
CA ILE A 60 10.00 -0.06 15.40
C ILE A 60 9.94 -0.29 16.91
N LYS A 61 8.87 0.17 17.58
CA LYS A 61 8.71 -0.07 19.02
C LYS A 61 8.57 -1.56 19.34
N LEU A 62 7.94 -2.34 18.45
CA LEU A 62 7.75 -3.78 18.61
C LEU A 62 8.99 -4.61 18.22
N PHE A 63 9.63 -4.30 17.10
CA PHE A 63 10.61 -5.19 16.44
C PHE A 63 11.94 -4.51 16.11
N GLY A 64 12.07 -3.20 16.36
CA GLY A 64 13.26 -2.43 16.03
C GLY A 64 13.61 -2.47 14.54
N GLN A 65 14.91 -2.54 14.25
CA GLN A 65 15.47 -2.59 12.90
C GLN A 65 14.97 -3.80 12.10
N ARG A 66 14.73 -4.93 12.79
CA ARG A 66 14.39 -6.21 12.18
C ARG A 66 13.14 -6.15 11.30
N TRP A 67 12.18 -5.26 11.60
CA TRP A 67 11.00 -5.09 10.76
C TRP A 67 11.33 -4.55 9.36
N PHE A 68 12.32 -3.66 9.24
CA PHE A 68 12.78 -3.21 7.92
C PHE A 68 13.60 -4.27 7.19
N GLU A 69 14.06 -5.30 7.89
CA GLU A 69 14.85 -6.38 7.28
C GLU A 69 13.98 -7.54 6.80
N LYS A 70 12.94 -7.88 7.57
CA LYS A 70 12.13 -9.11 7.42
C LYS A 70 10.64 -8.90 7.76
N GLY A 71 10.16 -7.66 7.80
CA GLY A 71 8.79 -7.33 8.18
C GLY A 71 7.82 -7.31 7.01
N SER A 72 6.53 -7.50 7.29
CA SER A 72 5.45 -7.31 6.34
C SER A 72 4.33 -6.42 6.90
N LEU A 73 3.62 -5.74 6.00
CA LEU A 73 2.43 -4.94 6.27
C LEU A 73 1.41 -5.24 5.19
N SER A 74 0.31 -5.91 5.55
CA SER A 74 -0.69 -6.47 4.65
C SER A 74 -2.07 -5.92 4.97
N ILE A 75 -2.57 -4.98 4.18
CA ILE A 75 -3.75 -4.16 4.49
C ILE A 75 -4.80 -4.25 3.38
N TYR A 76 -6.06 -4.43 3.77
CA TYR A 76 -7.25 -4.33 2.93
C TYR A 76 -8.02 -3.06 3.29
N TYR A 77 -8.31 -2.21 2.30
CA TYR A 77 -8.99 -0.93 2.52
C TYR A 77 -10.51 -1.12 2.53
N THR A 78 -11.18 -0.65 3.57
CA THR A 78 -12.63 -0.84 3.79
C THR A 78 -13.42 0.45 3.71
N TYR A 79 -12.78 1.60 3.95
CA TYR A 79 -13.43 2.90 3.93
C TYR A 79 -12.45 3.96 3.40
N ALA A 80 -12.98 4.88 2.60
CA ALA A 80 -12.18 5.93 1.97
C ALA A 80 -12.28 7.22 2.80
N THR A 81 -11.14 7.65 3.35
CA THR A 81 -11.02 8.89 4.12
C THR A 81 -10.79 10.10 3.21
N LEU A 82 -11.25 11.26 3.65
CA LEU A 82 -11.03 12.55 3.02
C LEU A 82 -9.82 13.27 3.62
N ASP A 83 -9.52 14.47 3.12
CA ASP A 83 -8.46 15.33 3.64
C ASP A 83 -8.63 15.56 5.15
N ARG A 84 -7.54 15.33 5.90
CA ARG A 84 -7.42 15.61 7.33
C ARG A 84 -8.42 14.90 8.24
N GLU A 85 -9.12 13.88 7.75
CA GLU A 85 -9.90 13.01 8.63
C GLU A 85 -8.97 12.23 9.56
N GLU A 86 -9.19 12.38 10.87
CA GLU A 86 -8.29 11.82 11.86
C GLU A 86 -8.39 10.29 11.93
N VAL A 87 -7.24 9.64 11.85
CA VAL A 87 -7.08 8.20 11.90
C VAL A 87 -5.91 7.82 12.81
N ARG A 88 -5.86 6.56 13.23
CA ARG A 88 -4.68 5.97 13.87
C ARG A 88 -4.48 4.51 13.46
N ALA A 89 -3.23 4.05 13.48
CA ALA A 89 -2.91 2.63 13.38
C ALA A 89 -3.07 1.93 14.73
N VAL A 90 -3.51 0.67 14.70
CA VAL A 90 -3.62 -0.21 15.86
C VAL A 90 -3.02 -1.56 15.48
N ILE A 91 -2.21 -2.14 16.38
CA ILE A 91 -1.54 -3.42 16.19
C ILE A 91 -1.74 -4.27 17.45
N GLU A 92 -2.11 -5.54 17.28
CA GLU A 92 -2.11 -6.54 18.36
C GLU A 92 -0.70 -6.75 18.90
N LEU A 93 -0.54 -6.88 20.22
CA LEU A 93 0.78 -7.14 20.79
C LEU A 93 1.27 -8.56 20.47
N PRO A 94 2.56 -8.73 20.14
CA PRO A 94 3.12 -10.06 19.95
C PRO A 94 3.13 -10.86 21.26
N PRO A 95 3.02 -12.20 21.17
CA PRO A 95 3.43 -13.07 22.25
C PRO A 95 4.88 -12.77 22.66
N GLU A 96 5.19 -12.96 23.95
CA GLU A 96 6.54 -12.74 24.45
C GLU A 96 7.56 -13.64 23.73
N GLY A 97 8.66 -13.05 23.26
CA GLY A 97 9.73 -13.77 22.55
C GLY A 97 9.38 -14.24 21.13
N ALA A 98 8.28 -13.77 20.52
CA ALA A 98 7.90 -14.19 19.18
C ALA A 98 8.88 -13.68 18.10
N ASP A 99 9.58 -14.62 17.46
CA ASP A 99 10.49 -14.31 16.35
C ASP A 99 9.83 -14.37 14.96
N ASN A 100 8.81 -15.20 14.80
CA ASN A 100 8.05 -15.35 13.56
C ASN A 100 6.58 -15.23 13.90
N VAL A 101 5.96 -14.08 13.59
CA VAL A 101 4.57 -13.84 13.98
C VAL A 101 3.85 -12.97 12.97
N GLN A 102 2.55 -13.21 12.83
CA GLN A 102 1.59 -12.41 12.10
C GLN A 102 0.56 -11.86 13.10
N LEU A 103 0.47 -10.54 13.22
CA LEU A 103 -0.37 -9.84 14.19
C LEU A 103 -1.49 -9.10 13.50
N ARG A 104 -2.67 -9.04 14.13
CA ARG A 104 -3.77 -8.24 13.61
C ARG A 104 -3.40 -6.75 13.62
N ALA A 105 -3.80 -6.06 12.57
CA ALA A 105 -3.58 -4.63 12.41
C ALA A 105 -4.80 -3.96 11.78
N CYS A 106 -5.08 -2.72 12.16
CA CYS A 106 -6.10 -1.90 11.51
C CYS A 106 -5.75 -0.41 11.53
N VAL A 107 -6.51 0.34 10.76
CA VAL A 107 -6.59 1.80 10.83
C VAL A 107 -8.03 2.17 11.17
N GLU A 108 -8.21 2.99 12.20
CA GLU A 108 -9.54 3.41 12.67
C GLU A 108 -9.67 4.93 12.78
N MET A 109 -10.89 5.41 12.67
CA MET A 109 -11.29 6.80 12.95
C MET A 109 -11.76 6.95 14.40
N ARG A 110 -11.93 8.20 14.88
CA ARG A 110 -12.36 8.50 16.26
C ARG A 110 -13.71 7.92 16.65
N ASP A 111 -14.60 7.75 15.68
CA ASP A 111 -15.94 7.18 15.87
C ASP A 111 -15.95 5.63 15.82
N GLY A 112 -14.78 5.00 15.67
CA GLY A 112 -14.63 3.55 15.56
C GLY A 112 -14.77 3.01 14.13
N GLN A 113 -14.99 3.86 13.12
CA GLN A 113 -15.01 3.41 11.72
C GLN A 113 -13.67 2.80 11.33
N THR A 114 -13.69 1.55 10.88
CA THR A 114 -12.49 0.87 10.34
C THR A 114 -12.23 1.38 8.92
N VAL A 115 -11.08 2.01 8.73
CA VAL A 115 -10.56 2.52 7.45
C VAL A 115 -9.88 1.42 6.67
N ALA A 116 -9.08 0.63 7.37
CA ALA A 116 -8.39 -0.50 6.80
C ALA A 116 -8.19 -1.60 7.84
N LYS A 117 -8.16 -2.85 7.39
CA LYS A 117 -7.94 -4.04 8.24
C LYS A 117 -6.91 -4.94 7.62
N GLY A 118 -6.13 -5.63 8.43
CA GLY A 118 -5.01 -6.37 7.91
C GLY A 118 -4.18 -7.06 8.97
N THR A 119 -2.94 -7.33 8.61
CA THR A 119 -1.94 -7.89 9.50
C THR A 119 -0.58 -7.23 9.28
N VAL A 120 0.24 -7.20 10.33
CA VAL A 120 1.68 -6.94 10.25
C VAL A 120 2.42 -8.21 10.61
N GLY A 121 3.61 -8.42 10.06
CA GLY A 121 4.39 -9.62 10.34
C GLY A 121 5.86 -9.34 10.51
N ILE A 122 6.55 -10.28 11.14
CA ILE A 122 8.01 -10.30 11.29
C ILE A 122 8.53 -11.72 11.05
N GLY A 123 9.67 -11.83 10.37
CA GLY A 123 10.28 -13.12 10.06
C GLY A 123 9.49 -13.91 9.03
N GLU A 124 9.43 -15.22 9.22
CA GLU A 124 8.75 -16.18 8.35
C GLU A 124 7.61 -16.88 9.11
N PRO A 125 6.51 -16.17 9.43
CA PRO A 125 5.37 -16.79 10.11
C PRO A 125 4.74 -17.88 9.24
N GLU A 126 4.34 -19.00 9.86
CA GLU A 126 3.60 -20.08 9.17
C GLU A 126 2.24 -19.59 8.65
N GLU A 127 1.62 -18.67 9.38
CA GLU A 127 0.36 -18.07 8.98
C GLU A 127 0.52 -17.09 7.81
N ALA A 128 -0.32 -17.27 6.79
CA ALA A 128 -0.45 -16.29 5.73
C ALA A 128 -0.94 -14.93 6.27
N SER A 129 -0.41 -13.87 5.70
CA SER A 129 -0.85 -12.50 5.94
C SER A 129 -2.27 -12.24 5.42
N TYR A 130 -2.88 -11.15 5.86
CA TYR A 130 -4.30 -10.88 5.64
C TYR A 130 -4.74 -11.01 4.18
N ILE A 131 -4.05 -10.32 3.26
CA ILE A 131 -4.48 -10.32 1.86
C ILE A 131 -4.03 -11.58 1.11
N ARG A 132 -3.03 -12.31 1.63
CA ARG A 132 -2.61 -13.61 1.07
C ARG A 132 -3.58 -14.73 1.42
N LYS A 133 -4.37 -14.57 2.49
CA LYS A 133 -5.52 -15.45 2.82
C LYS A 133 -6.72 -15.27 1.87
N ILE A 134 -6.74 -14.23 1.03
CA ILE A 134 -7.83 -14.00 0.07
C ILE A 134 -7.61 -14.90 -1.16
N PRO A 135 -8.57 -15.79 -1.50
CA PRO A 135 -8.48 -16.58 -2.72
C PRO A 135 -8.51 -15.68 -3.95
N LEU A 136 -7.63 -15.96 -4.90
CA LEU A 136 -7.58 -15.25 -6.18
C LEU A 136 -8.27 -16.10 -7.25
N GLU A 137 -9.40 -15.61 -7.72
CA GLU A 137 -10.20 -16.25 -8.77
C GLU A 137 -10.43 -15.26 -9.90
N ASN A 138 -10.10 -15.66 -11.12
CA ASN A 138 -10.35 -14.82 -12.29
C ASN A 138 -11.83 -14.87 -12.65
N SER A 139 -12.39 -13.72 -12.99
CA SER A 139 -13.74 -13.68 -13.55
C SER A 139 -13.74 -14.15 -15.02
N PRO A 140 -14.89 -14.63 -15.53
CA PRO A 140 -15.02 -14.95 -16.95
C PRO A 140 -14.66 -13.73 -17.83
N PRO A 141 -13.88 -13.90 -18.91
CA PRO A 141 -13.44 -12.78 -19.76
C PRO A 141 -14.57 -11.90 -20.30
N GLU A 142 -15.74 -12.49 -20.57
CA GLU A 142 -16.93 -11.81 -21.08
C GLU A 142 -17.56 -10.82 -20.08
N GLU A 143 -17.25 -10.94 -18.78
CA GLU A 143 -17.72 -10.01 -17.75
C GLU A 143 -16.81 -8.77 -17.59
N ILE A 144 -15.59 -8.84 -18.13
CA ILE A 144 -14.52 -7.85 -17.99
C ILE A 144 -14.53 -6.93 -19.22
N ARG A 145 -14.71 -5.63 -19.01
CA ARG A 145 -14.78 -4.61 -20.08
C ARG A 145 -13.61 -3.62 -20.01
N ILE A 146 -13.44 -2.95 -18.87
CA ILE A 146 -12.37 -1.96 -18.64
C ILE A 146 -10.99 -2.61 -18.74
N LEU A 147 -10.83 -3.82 -18.20
CA LEU A 147 -9.59 -4.58 -18.18
C LEU A 147 -9.55 -5.68 -19.24
N ALA A 148 -10.36 -5.60 -20.30
CA ALA A 148 -10.49 -6.66 -21.32
C ALA A 148 -9.16 -7.05 -22.00
N LYS A 149 -8.17 -6.13 -22.01
CA LYS A 149 -6.82 -6.37 -22.57
C LYS A 149 -5.86 -6.99 -21.55
N THR A 150 -6.24 -7.04 -20.28
CA THR A 150 -5.40 -7.54 -19.20
C THR A 150 -5.67 -9.02 -18.93
N LYS A 151 -4.61 -9.81 -18.78
CA LYS A 151 -4.71 -11.26 -18.57
C LYS A 151 -3.95 -11.67 -17.31
N ALA A 152 -4.55 -12.53 -16.51
CA ALA A 152 -3.84 -13.16 -15.40
C ALA A 152 -2.70 -14.04 -15.91
N GLY A 153 -1.59 -14.06 -15.18
CA GLY A 153 -0.34 -14.72 -15.56
C GLY A 153 0.54 -13.91 -16.52
N THR A 154 0.11 -12.73 -16.97
CA THR A 154 0.97 -11.87 -17.80
C THR A 154 2.13 -11.32 -16.97
N GLU A 155 3.35 -11.64 -17.41
CA GLU A 155 4.59 -11.03 -16.93
C GLU A 155 4.69 -9.59 -17.44
N LEU A 156 5.03 -8.67 -16.54
CA LEU A 156 5.21 -7.26 -16.87
C LEU A 156 6.66 -7.01 -17.32
N PRO A 157 6.89 -6.12 -18.30
CA PRO A 157 8.24 -5.78 -18.74
C PRO A 157 9.11 -5.29 -17.56
N PRO A 158 10.26 -5.93 -17.28
CA PRO A 158 11.11 -5.53 -16.17
C PRO A 158 11.57 -4.08 -16.26
N GLN A 159 11.68 -3.40 -15.11
CA GLN A 159 12.24 -2.05 -15.02
C GLN A 159 13.65 -2.13 -14.41
N GLU A 160 14.67 -1.82 -15.20
CA GLU A 160 16.09 -2.06 -14.86
C GLU A 160 16.77 -0.92 -14.11
N ASN A 161 16.12 0.23 -13.90
CA ASN A 161 16.72 1.43 -13.30
C ASN A 161 15.76 2.13 -12.33
N VAL A 162 15.19 1.37 -11.39
CA VAL A 162 14.34 1.94 -10.35
C VAL A 162 15.24 2.54 -9.27
N VAL A 163 15.18 3.86 -9.08
CA VAL A 163 15.96 4.58 -8.06
C VAL A 163 15.08 5.63 -7.40
N PHE A 164 15.22 5.78 -6.09
CA PHE A 164 14.60 6.85 -5.31
C PHE A 164 15.69 7.77 -4.76
N THR A 165 15.58 9.07 -5.03
CA THR A 165 16.52 10.06 -4.53
C THR A 165 16.14 10.54 -3.12
N GLN A 166 17.10 11.10 -2.39
CA GLN A 166 16.81 11.75 -1.11
C GLN A 166 15.82 12.91 -1.29
N GLU A 167 15.87 13.62 -2.41
CA GLU A 167 14.95 14.70 -2.72
C GLU A 167 13.50 14.22 -2.87
N GLN A 168 13.30 13.07 -3.52
CA GLN A 168 11.98 12.42 -3.59
C GLN A 168 11.48 12.00 -2.21
N LEU A 169 12.35 11.49 -1.34
CA LEU A 169 11.98 11.17 0.05
C LEU A 169 11.62 12.43 0.84
N ASN A 170 12.41 13.50 0.73
CA ASN A 170 12.13 14.76 1.42
C ASN A 170 10.76 15.32 1.06
N ARG A 171 10.38 15.29 -0.24
CA ARG A 171 9.03 15.67 -0.68
C ARG A 171 7.94 14.81 -0.04
N ALA A 172 8.15 13.49 0.07
CA ALA A 172 7.18 12.62 0.73
C ALA A 172 7.03 12.98 2.22
N LEU A 173 8.13 13.33 2.90
CA LEU A 173 8.14 13.69 4.32
C LEU A 173 7.35 14.95 4.67
N GLU A 174 7.12 15.85 3.72
CA GLU A 174 6.26 17.04 3.92
C GLU A 174 4.81 16.67 4.28
N THR A 175 4.41 15.42 3.99
CA THR A 175 3.01 14.96 4.05
C THR A 175 2.84 13.74 4.97
N ILE A 176 3.95 13.15 5.43
CA ILE A 176 3.95 12.07 6.40
C ILE A 176 3.76 12.66 7.79
N THR A 177 2.70 12.22 8.45
CA THR A 177 2.29 12.74 9.75
C THR A 177 3.10 12.15 10.92
N ASP A 178 3.77 11.01 10.73
CA ASP A 178 4.67 10.37 11.69
C ASP A 178 6.02 9.95 11.04
N PRO A 179 6.89 10.89 10.67
CA PRO A 179 8.16 10.55 10.05
C PRO A 179 9.14 9.98 11.10
N ILE A 180 9.91 8.97 10.71
CA ILE A 180 11.07 8.48 11.49
C ILE A 180 12.36 9.09 10.94
N ASP A 181 13.40 9.15 11.75
CA ASP A 181 14.66 9.78 11.34
C ASP A 181 15.42 9.01 10.26
N TRP A 182 15.16 7.71 10.11
CA TRP A 182 15.78 6.86 9.09
C TRP A 182 15.39 7.23 7.64
N TYR A 183 14.46 8.17 7.46
CA TYR A 183 14.09 8.72 6.15
C TYR A 183 14.90 9.97 5.77
N LYS A 184 15.67 10.55 6.71
CA LYS A 184 16.24 11.92 6.64
C LYS A 184 17.77 11.95 6.47
N GLY A 185 18.29 11.33 5.43
CA GLY A 185 19.68 11.37 5.02
C GLY A 185 20.53 10.15 5.42
N SER A 186 20.22 9.48 6.54
CA SER A 186 20.93 8.28 6.96
C SER A 186 20.05 7.34 7.79
N SER A 187 20.48 6.08 7.87
CA SER A 187 19.84 5.03 8.66
C SER A 187 20.89 4.04 9.21
N PRO A 188 20.51 3.06 10.06
CA PRO A 188 21.41 1.99 10.48
C PRO A 188 22.04 1.17 9.34
N TRP A 189 21.44 1.22 8.14
CA TRP A 189 21.94 0.53 6.94
C TRP A 189 22.78 1.45 6.04
N GLY A 190 23.13 2.67 6.50
CA GLY A 190 23.88 3.66 5.75
C GLY A 190 22.96 4.75 5.18
N PRO A 191 22.54 4.69 3.91
CA PRO A 191 21.62 5.67 3.33
C PRO A 191 20.24 5.67 3.99
N SER A 192 19.44 6.71 3.71
CA SER A 192 18.02 6.72 4.09
C SER A 192 17.28 5.55 3.49
N ILE A 193 16.24 5.12 4.18
CA ILE A 193 15.32 4.08 3.72
C ILE A 193 14.00 4.69 3.22
N LEU A 194 13.28 3.96 2.38
CA LEU A 194 11.96 4.37 1.93
C LEU A 194 10.91 4.19 3.04
N ASN A 195 9.99 5.15 3.15
CA ASN A 195 8.75 4.98 3.90
C ASN A 195 7.79 4.04 3.14
N PRO A 196 6.82 3.39 3.81
CA PRO A 196 5.91 2.43 3.16
C PRO A 196 5.20 2.95 1.89
N SER A 197 4.74 4.21 1.88
CA SER A 197 4.10 4.76 0.67
C SER A 197 5.07 4.93 -0.50
N SER A 198 6.33 5.25 -0.24
CA SER A 198 7.40 5.27 -1.25
C SER A 198 7.82 3.86 -1.67
N MET A 199 7.83 2.88 -0.76
CA MET A 199 8.05 1.47 -1.12
C MET A 199 7.00 0.98 -2.12
N TYR A 200 5.73 1.30 -1.88
CA TYR A 200 4.66 1.07 -2.86
C TYR A 200 5.00 1.71 -4.21
N GLY A 201 5.45 2.97 -4.23
CA GLY A 201 5.85 3.64 -5.47
C GLY A 201 6.99 2.93 -6.21
N ALA A 202 7.96 2.37 -5.48
CA ALA A 202 9.06 1.60 -6.07
C ALA A 202 8.56 0.31 -6.72
N LEU A 203 7.62 -0.39 -6.05
CA LEU A 203 7.10 -1.70 -6.44
C LEU A 203 5.93 -1.65 -7.44
N MET A 204 5.20 -0.53 -7.54
CA MET A 204 4.05 -0.41 -8.42
C MET A 204 4.44 -0.33 -9.91
N PHE A 205 3.67 -1.00 -10.78
CA PHE A 205 3.72 -0.81 -12.23
C PHE A 205 2.58 0.10 -12.69
N ASN A 206 2.85 0.92 -13.71
CA ASN A 206 1.80 1.70 -14.34
C ASN A 206 1.01 0.83 -15.32
N LEU A 207 -0.25 0.54 -15.00
CA LEU A 207 -1.16 -0.26 -15.82
C LEU A 207 -2.24 0.56 -16.53
N THR A 208 -2.08 1.89 -16.65
CA THR A 208 -3.09 2.71 -17.31
C THR A 208 -3.28 2.36 -18.79
N GLY A 209 -2.21 1.88 -19.45
CA GLY A 209 -2.25 1.48 -20.87
C GLY A 209 -3.07 0.23 -21.14
N ASP A 210 -3.33 -0.60 -20.12
CA ASP A 210 -4.07 -1.85 -20.27
C ASP A 210 -5.59 -1.67 -20.15
N ARG A 211 -6.03 -0.43 -19.88
CA ARG A 211 -7.45 -0.07 -19.73
C ARG A 211 -8.08 0.21 -21.10
N ASP A 212 -9.34 -0.17 -21.25
CA ASP A 212 -10.16 0.21 -22.39
C ASP A 212 -11.01 1.45 -22.03
N GLY A 213 -10.52 2.62 -22.43
CA GLY A 213 -11.15 3.90 -22.15
C GLY A 213 -10.93 4.45 -20.73
N PRO A 214 -11.53 5.60 -20.41
CA PRO A 214 -11.37 6.23 -19.10
C PRO A 214 -12.13 5.47 -18.01
N SER A 215 -11.50 5.39 -16.83
CA SER A 215 -12.11 4.86 -15.63
C SER A 215 -11.38 5.40 -14.39
N VAL A 216 -12.13 5.78 -13.38
CA VAL A 216 -11.63 6.21 -12.08
C VAL A 216 -11.17 4.99 -11.28
N GLY A 217 -9.91 5.02 -10.85
CA GLY A 217 -9.30 3.96 -10.06
C GLY A 217 -9.18 4.30 -8.58
N PHE A 218 -9.15 3.26 -7.74
CA PHE A 218 -8.81 3.37 -6.33
C PHE A 218 -8.17 2.08 -5.82
N PHE A 219 -7.49 2.17 -4.68
CA PHE A 219 -6.80 1.02 -4.10
C PHE A 219 -7.75 0.15 -3.28
N GLY A 220 -7.66 -1.16 -3.49
CA GLY A 220 -8.45 -2.15 -2.77
C GLY A 220 -7.67 -2.85 -1.65
N ALA A 221 -6.39 -3.12 -1.86
CA ALA A 221 -5.51 -3.76 -0.89
C ALA A 221 -4.04 -3.54 -1.23
N THR A 222 -3.15 -3.63 -0.25
CA THR A 222 -1.70 -3.54 -0.43
C THR A 222 -0.99 -4.36 0.63
N GLU A 223 -0.08 -5.23 0.20
CA GLU A 223 0.93 -5.84 1.04
C GLU A 223 2.30 -5.41 0.60
N LEU A 224 3.12 -4.98 1.55
CA LEU A 224 4.55 -4.74 1.38
C LEU A 224 5.30 -5.72 2.28
N ARG A 225 6.34 -6.35 1.78
CA ARG A 225 7.25 -7.20 2.58
C ARG A 225 8.70 -6.83 2.29
N ASN A 226 9.46 -6.64 3.37
CA ASN A 226 10.92 -6.58 3.33
C ASN A 226 11.46 -8.02 3.35
N VAL A 227 12.34 -8.33 2.40
CA VAL A 227 12.89 -9.67 2.18
C VAL A 227 14.31 -9.77 2.72
N ASN A 228 15.23 -8.85 2.38
CA ASN A 228 16.61 -8.89 2.90
C ASN A 228 17.17 -7.49 3.18
N GLY A 229 16.38 -6.66 3.86
CA GLY A 229 16.75 -5.28 4.16
C GLY A 229 15.74 -4.28 3.59
N PRO A 230 15.82 -3.02 4.04
CA PRO A 230 14.97 -1.98 3.51
C PRO A 230 15.35 -1.61 2.09
N ILE A 231 14.39 -1.02 1.37
CA ILE A 231 14.69 -0.29 0.14
C ILE A 231 15.39 1.02 0.54
N MET A 232 16.56 1.29 -0.03
CA MET A 232 17.42 2.42 0.29
C MET A 232 17.37 3.50 -0.81
N ALA A 233 17.50 4.76 -0.40
CA ALA A 233 17.67 5.87 -1.32
C ALA A 233 19.04 5.84 -1.99
N GLY A 234 19.10 6.24 -3.25
CA GLY A 234 20.33 6.29 -4.06
C GLY A 234 20.82 4.92 -4.54
N VAL A 235 20.20 3.82 -4.12
CA VAL A 235 20.49 2.47 -4.64
C VAL A 235 19.64 2.23 -5.88
N THR A 236 20.26 1.61 -6.89
CA THR A 236 19.55 1.25 -8.14
C THR A 236 19.02 -0.17 -8.02
N TYR A 237 17.75 -0.33 -8.40
CA TYR A 237 17.02 -1.59 -8.32
C TYR A 237 16.50 -2.02 -9.69
N ARG A 238 16.36 -3.34 -9.83
CA ARG A 238 15.57 -4.00 -10.87
C ARG A 238 14.23 -4.41 -10.28
N LYS A 239 13.15 -4.10 -10.97
CA LYS A 239 11.79 -4.51 -10.62
C LYS A 239 11.23 -5.49 -11.64
N THR A 240 10.65 -6.57 -11.15
CA THR A 240 9.86 -7.53 -11.94
C THR A 240 8.43 -7.58 -11.39
N GLY A 241 7.49 -8.10 -12.17
CA GLY A 241 6.12 -8.24 -11.70
C GLY A 241 5.24 -8.95 -12.70
N ARG A 242 4.05 -9.34 -12.24
CA ARG A 242 3.08 -10.10 -13.00
C ARG A 242 1.65 -9.78 -12.57
N ILE A 243 0.72 -9.96 -13.48
CA ILE A 243 -0.71 -9.91 -13.15
C ILE A 243 -1.12 -11.21 -12.48
N ALA A 244 -1.46 -11.15 -11.20
CA ALA A 244 -1.84 -12.32 -10.41
C ALA A 244 -3.28 -12.75 -10.65
N CYS A 245 -4.20 -11.79 -10.82
CA CYS A 245 -5.62 -12.06 -11.02
C CYS A 245 -6.33 -10.84 -11.62
N VAL A 246 -7.32 -11.09 -12.48
CA VAL A 246 -8.23 -10.07 -13.02
C VAL A 246 -9.66 -10.53 -12.75
N GLY A 247 -10.50 -9.64 -12.25
CA GLY A 247 -11.89 -10.01 -11.99
C GLY A 247 -12.82 -8.83 -11.84
N VAL A 248 -14.08 -9.14 -11.52
CA VAL A 248 -15.15 -8.17 -11.37
C VAL A 248 -15.88 -8.33 -10.04
N SER A 249 -16.36 -7.21 -9.52
CA SER A 249 -17.32 -7.12 -8.43
C SER A 249 -18.57 -6.38 -8.92
N PRO A 250 -19.63 -6.26 -8.12
CA PRO A 250 -20.81 -5.49 -8.52
C PRO A 250 -20.50 -4.04 -8.93
N LYS A 251 -19.56 -3.38 -8.25
CA LYS A 251 -19.24 -1.96 -8.49
C LYS A 251 -17.96 -1.71 -9.28
N THR A 252 -17.06 -2.70 -9.35
CA THR A 252 -15.71 -2.49 -9.89
C THR A 252 -15.27 -3.63 -10.77
N GLU A 253 -14.36 -3.35 -11.68
CA GLU A 253 -13.37 -4.35 -12.08
C GLU A 253 -12.15 -4.23 -11.16
N PHE A 254 -11.37 -5.29 -11.02
CA PHE A 254 -10.18 -5.28 -10.18
C PHE A 254 -9.04 -6.08 -10.81
N ILE A 255 -7.83 -5.69 -10.44
CA ILE A 255 -6.61 -6.38 -10.81
C ILE A 255 -5.71 -6.54 -9.60
N TRP A 256 -5.24 -7.77 -9.41
CA TRP A 256 -4.17 -8.11 -8.48
C TRP A 256 -2.85 -8.20 -9.24
N MET A 257 -1.82 -7.61 -8.67
CA MET A 257 -0.46 -7.68 -9.19
C MET A 257 0.49 -8.12 -8.08
N ASP A 258 1.44 -8.96 -8.45
CA ASP A 258 2.62 -9.26 -7.64
C ASP A 258 3.83 -8.56 -8.27
N SER A 259 4.72 -8.02 -7.45
CA SER A 259 5.97 -7.41 -7.90
C SER A 259 7.08 -7.63 -6.91
N GLU A 260 8.31 -7.72 -7.42
CA GLU A 260 9.51 -7.98 -6.63
C GLU A 260 10.59 -6.95 -7.01
N LEU A 261 11.43 -6.61 -6.04
CA LEU A 261 12.50 -5.63 -6.17
C LEU A 261 13.84 -6.25 -5.78
N TYR A 262 14.81 -6.10 -6.66
CA TYR A 262 16.15 -6.64 -6.55
C TYR A 262 17.18 -5.53 -6.62
N GLU A 263 18.22 -5.55 -5.79
CA GLU A 263 19.39 -4.69 -5.99
C GLU A 263 20.00 -4.99 -7.36
N LYS A 264 20.23 -3.95 -8.17
CA LYS A 264 20.65 -4.15 -9.57
C LYS A 264 22.02 -4.81 -9.68
N ASP A 265 22.97 -4.34 -8.88
CA ASP A 265 24.37 -4.77 -9.00
C ASP A 265 24.62 -6.15 -8.38
N SER A 266 23.94 -6.46 -7.27
CA SER A 266 24.12 -7.72 -6.54
C SER A 266 23.13 -8.82 -6.93
N GLY A 267 21.99 -8.45 -7.53
CA GLY A 267 20.87 -9.37 -7.79
C GLY A 267 20.11 -9.80 -6.54
N LYS A 268 20.39 -9.22 -5.37
CA LYS A 268 19.79 -9.59 -4.09
C LYS A 268 18.31 -9.17 -4.04
N PRO A 269 17.37 -10.07 -3.70
CA PRO A 269 15.96 -9.69 -3.48
C PRO A 269 15.83 -8.88 -2.20
N VAL A 270 15.15 -7.74 -2.27
CA VAL A 270 15.04 -6.76 -1.17
C VAL A 270 13.61 -6.61 -0.69
N ALA A 271 12.64 -6.52 -1.59
CA ALA A 271 11.25 -6.30 -1.21
C ALA A 271 10.29 -6.91 -2.23
N GLU A 272 9.07 -7.17 -1.79
CA GLU A 272 7.97 -7.60 -2.66
C GLU A 272 6.67 -6.89 -2.29
N MET A 273 5.72 -6.90 -3.22
CA MET A 273 4.39 -6.35 -3.04
C MET A 273 3.34 -7.25 -3.68
N ARG A 274 2.18 -7.37 -3.02
CA ARG A 274 0.92 -7.74 -3.65
C ARG A 274 -0.05 -6.57 -3.53
N HIS A 275 -0.64 -6.14 -4.64
CA HIS A 275 -1.52 -4.99 -4.65
C HIS A 275 -2.78 -5.23 -5.48
N MET A 276 -3.92 -4.74 -4.97
CA MET A 276 -5.19 -4.71 -5.71
C MET A 276 -5.55 -3.28 -6.11
N ASN A 277 -5.61 -3.04 -7.42
CA ASN A 277 -6.28 -1.87 -7.98
C ASN A 277 -7.73 -2.21 -8.29
N ARG A 278 -8.62 -1.23 -8.12
CA ARG A 278 -10.03 -1.30 -8.52
C ARG A 278 -10.36 -0.17 -9.48
N LEU A 279 -11.26 -0.44 -10.42
CA LEU A 279 -11.74 0.51 -11.42
C LEU A 279 -13.26 0.59 -11.33
N MET A 280 -13.79 1.78 -11.08
CA MET A 280 -15.21 2.00 -10.84
C MET A 280 -16.01 1.86 -12.14
N LYS A 281 -16.94 0.89 -12.19
CA LYS A 281 -17.79 0.67 -13.37
C LYS A 281 -18.61 1.92 -13.72
N ALA A 282 -19.18 2.58 -12.71
CA ALA A 282 -19.96 3.82 -12.86
C ALA A 282 -19.18 4.99 -13.50
N SER A 283 -17.85 4.93 -13.55
CA SER A 283 -17.01 5.96 -14.16
C SER A 283 -16.62 5.67 -15.61
N SER A 284 -16.93 4.49 -16.12
CA SER A 284 -16.55 4.05 -17.46
C SER A 284 -17.74 4.12 -18.41
N PRO A 285 -17.56 4.65 -19.64
CA PRO A 285 -18.60 4.61 -20.67
C PRO A 285 -19.00 3.18 -21.06
N LEU A 286 -18.15 2.18 -20.79
CA LEU A 286 -18.42 0.76 -21.09
C LEU A 286 -19.53 0.15 -20.21
N TYR A 287 -19.94 0.83 -19.14
CA TYR A 287 -20.99 0.40 -18.21
C TYR A 287 -22.13 1.40 -18.09
N GLN A 288 -22.13 2.47 -18.88
CA GLN A 288 -23.30 3.32 -19.02
C GLN A 288 -24.29 2.58 -19.93
N GLU A 289 -25.53 2.40 -19.46
CA GLU A 289 -26.60 1.87 -20.32
C GLU A 289 -26.76 2.78 -21.54
N ALA A 290 -26.90 2.17 -22.72
CA ALA A 290 -27.20 2.89 -23.96
C ALA A 290 -28.62 3.47 -23.93
#